data_AF-A0A939XQ37-F1
#
_entry.id   AF-A0A939XQ37-F1
#
_cell.length_a   1.000
_cell.length_b   1.000
_cell.length_c   1.000
_cell.angle_alpha   90.00
_cell.angle_beta   90.00
_cell.angle_gamma   90.00
#
_symmetry.space_group_name_H-M   'P 1'
#
loop_
_entity.id
_entity.type
_entity.pdbx_description
1 polymer ?
#
loop_
_entity_poly.entity_id
_entity_poly.type
_entity_poly.pdbx_seq_one_letter_code
_entity_poly.pdbx_strand_id
1 'polypeptide(L)'
;MPHFHNDEELAAIQLQGLKWTVRHAWENCPFYHDRLTQAGVTPDSITSLDDLQRLPFTTTEDLRDGYPFPLRSVPFEKIVRIHASSGTTGKRKVLCYTQKDVDDWIHHFARAY
;
A
#
# COMPACT_ATOMS: atom_id res chain seq x y z
N MET A 1 17.25 2.28 -1.36
CA MET A 1 16.77 0.92 -0.99
C MET A 1 17.66 0.40 0.13
N PRO A 2 17.12 -0.32 1.11
CA PRO A 2 17.93 -0.90 2.18
C PRO A 2 18.86 -1.97 1.60
N HIS A 3 20.10 -1.99 2.05
CA HIS A 3 21.06 -3.06 1.75
C HIS A 3 20.95 -4.14 2.83
N PHE A 4 21.10 -5.40 2.44
CA PHE A 4 21.09 -6.57 3.32
C PHE A 4 22.14 -7.56 2.84
N HIS A 5 22.67 -8.36 3.76
CA HIS A 5 23.77 -9.29 3.49
C HIS A 5 23.38 -10.76 3.68
N ASN A 6 22.26 -11.03 4.33
CA ASN A 6 21.73 -12.36 4.58
C ASN A 6 20.20 -12.34 4.69
N ASP A 7 19.59 -13.53 4.75
CA ASP A 7 18.13 -13.69 4.77
C ASP A 7 17.49 -13.17 6.06
N GLU A 8 18.21 -13.21 7.18
CA GLU A 8 17.72 -12.69 8.47
C GLU A 8 17.59 -11.16 8.45
N GLU A 9 18.60 -10.46 7.90
CA GLU A 9 18.55 -9.02 7.68
C GLU A 9 17.42 -8.64 6.71
N LEU A 10 17.25 -9.39 5.63
CA LEU A 10 16.16 -9.19 4.68
C LEU A 10 14.79 -9.36 5.36
N ALA A 11 14.59 -10.43 6.13
CA ALA A 11 13.35 -10.69 6.84
C ALA A 11 13.04 -9.60 7.86
N ALA A 12 14.05 -9.08 8.56
CA ALA A 12 13.90 -7.96 9.49
C ALA A 12 13.43 -6.68 8.79
N ILE A 13 14.03 -6.34 7.63
CA ILE A 13 13.62 -5.20 6.81
C ILE A 13 12.18 -5.36 6.32
N GLN A 14 11.83 -6.56 5.83
CA GLN A 14 10.47 -6.86 5.36
C GLN A 14 9.45 -6.74 6.48
N LEU A 15 9.75 -7.24 7.68
CA LEU A 15 8.86 -7.14 8.83
C LEU A 15 8.66 -5.68 9.26
N GLN A 16 9.73 -4.88 9.27
CA GLN A 16 9.63 -3.44 9.53
C GLN A 16 8.76 -2.75 8.48
N GLY A 17 8.96 -3.07 7.20
CA GLY A 17 8.14 -2.56 6.10
C GLY A 17 6.67 -2.95 6.23
N LEU A 18 6.38 -4.21 6.54
CA LEU A 18 5.01 -4.70 6.73
C LEU A 18 4.30 -3.96 7.88
N LYS A 19 4.96 -3.86 9.04
CA LYS A 19 4.44 -3.12 10.20
C LYS A 19 4.14 -1.66 9.85
N TRP A 20 5.07 -1.01 9.15
CA TRP A 20 4.89 0.37 8.70
C TRP A 20 3.70 0.50 7.73
N THR A 21 3.60 -0.37 6.73
CA THR A 21 2.54 -0.33 5.72
C THR A 21 1.15 -0.54 6.34
N VAL A 22 0.99 -1.54 7.21
CA VAL A 22 -0.29 -1.81 7.88
C VAL A 22 -0.68 -0.63 8.78
N ARG A 23 0.27 -0.08 9.54
CA ARG A 23 0.02 1.12 10.37
C ARG A 23 -0.37 2.31 9.52
N HIS A 24 0.37 2.59 8.46
CA HIS A 24 0.11 3.73 7.58
C HIS A 24 -1.29 3.64 6.95
N ALA A 25 -1.66 2.46 6.43
CA ALA A 25 -2.99 2.23 5.88
C ALA A 25 -4.09 2.38 6.94
N TRP A 26 -3.91 1.77 8.12
CA TRP A 26 -4.86 1.85 9.23
C TRP A 26 -5.11 3.30 9.68
N GLU A 27 -4.05 4.08 9.89
CA GLU A 27 -4.16 5.43 10.45
C GLU A 27 -4.65 6.47 9.44
N ASN A 28 -4.41 6.27 8.14
CA ASN A 28 -4.59 7.32 7.13
C ASN A 28 -5.66 7.03 6.08
N CYS A 29 -6.25 5.83 6.06
CA CYS A 29 -7.28 5.45 5.10
C CYS A 29 -8.50 4.84 5.82
N PRO A 30 -9.67 5.52 5.81
CA PRO A 30 -10.88 5.01 6.45
C PRO A 30 -11.28 3.61 5.98
N PHE A 31 -11.12 3.33 4.68
CA PHE A 31 -11.38 2.00 4.13
C PHE A 31 -10.54 0.91 4.80
N TYR A 32 -9.22 1.13 4.92
CA TYR A 32 -8.33 0.15 5.53
C TYR A 32 -8.50 0.05 7.04
N HIS A 33 -8.76 1.17 7.71
CA HIS A 33 -9.14 1.18 9.12
C HIS A 33 -10.32 0.23 9.37
N ASP A 34 -11.41 0.40 8.63
CA ASP A 34 -12.62 -0.40 8.82
C ASP A 34 -12.41 -1.86 8.41
N ARG A 35 -11.76 -2.11 7.27
CA ARG A 35 -11.49 -3.46 6.75
C ARG A 35 -10.61 -4.27 7.71
N LEU A 36 -9.56 -3.66 8.25
CA LEU A 36 -8.67 -4.31 9.21
C LEU A 36 -9.37 -4.50 10.57
N THR A 37 -10.17 -3.53 11.02
CA THR A 37 -10.97 -3.64 12.25
C THR A 37 -11.93 -4.84 12.17
N GLN A 38 -12.64 -4.98 11.06
CA GLN A 38 -13.56 -6.10 10.81
C GLN A 38 -12.86 -7.45 10.78
N ALA A 39 -11.60 -7.49 10.33
CA ALA A 39 -10.76 -8.69 10.36
C ALA A 39 -10.15 -8.98 11.74
N GLY A 40 -10.37 -8.12 12.74
CA GLY A 40 -9.76 -8.26 14.08
C GLY A 40 -8.25 -8.07 14.08
N VAL A 41 -7.71 -7.36 13.09
CA VAL A 41 -6.26 -7.09 12.94
C VAL A 41 -5.99 -5.65 13.32
N THR A 42 -5.06 -5.41 14.23
CA THR A 42 -4.52 -4.06 14.51
C THR A 42 -3.07 -3.97 14.01
N PRO A 43 -2.51 -2.77 13.81
CA PRO A 43 -1.10 -2.63 13.43
C PRO A 43 -0.14 -3.33 14.40
N ASP A 44 -0.46 -3.34 15.69
CA ASP A 44 0.36 -3.97 16.74
C ASP A 44 0.25 -5.50 16.74
N SER A 45 -0.78 -6.06 16.07
CA SER A 45 -0.96 -7.52 15.95
C SER A 45 -0.01 -8.19 14.96
N ILE A 46 0.72 -7.40 14.16
CA ILE A 46 1.75 -7.88 13.23
C ILE A 46 3.06 -8.04 13.99
N THR A 47 3.44 -9.27 14.28
CA THR A 47 4.65 -9.59 15.06
C THR A 47 5.69 -10.34 14.24
N SER A 48 5.26 -11.02 13.17
CA SER A 48 6.07 -11.82 12.26
C SER A 48 5.61 -11.64 10.81
N LEU A 49 6.38 -12.16 9.85
CA LEU A 49 5.97 -12.17 8.45
C LEU A 49 4.79 -13.13 8.20
N ASP A 50 4.62 -14.16 9.02
CA ASP A 50 3.50 -15.12 8.91
C ASP A 50 2.14 -14.46 9.18
N ASP A 51 2.12 -13.36 9.94
CA ASP A 51 0.92 -12.56 10.21
C ASP A 51 0.33 -11.94 8.93
N LEU A 52 1.07 -11.89 7.82
CA LEU A 52 0.56 -11.45 6.52
C LEU A 52 -0.70 -12.23 6.10
N GLN A 53 -0.80 -13.51 6.46
CA GLN A 53 -1.93 -14.38 6.13
C GLN A 53 -3.24 -13.95 6.82
N ARG A 54 -3.14 -13.14 7.87
CA ARG A 54 -4.29 -12.60 8.62
C ARG A 54 -4.85 -11.33 7.98
N LEU A 55 -4.12 -10.72 7.05
CA LEU A 55 -4.57 -9.49 6.40
C LEU A 55 -5.71 -9.79 5.41
N PRO A 56 -6.79 -9.00 5.44
CA PRO A 56 -7.86 -9.12 4.47
C PRO A 56 -7.39 -8.69 3.08
N PHE A 57 -7.94 -9.32 2.04
CA PHE A 57 -7.67 -8.91 0.67
C PHE A 57 -8.32 -7.57 0.33
N THR A 58 -7.68 -6.85 -0.59
CA THR A 58 -8.26 -5.71 -1.31
C THR A 58 -8.56 -6.14 -2.74
N THR A 59 -9.78 -5.90 -3.19
CA THR A 59 -10.24 -6.34 -4.52
C THR A 59 -10.23 -5.20 -5.53
N THR A 60 -10.57 -5.53 -6.78
CA THR A 60 -10.73 -4.50 -7.82
C THR A 60 -12.00 -3.68 -7.57
N GLU A 61 -13.02 -4.28 -6.98
CA GLU A 61 -14.27 -3.64 -6.59
C GLU A 61 -14.01 -2.57 -5.54
N ASP A 62 -13.15 -2.83 -4.56
CA ASP A 62 -12.73 -1.86 -3.54
C ASP A 62 -12.10 -0.58 -4.14
N LEU A 63 -11.40 -0.71 -5.28
CA LEU A 63 -10.83 0.44 -6.00
C LEU A 63 -11.87 1.23 -6.79
N ARG A 64 -13.02 0.63 -7.10
CA ARG A 64 -14.12 1.24 -7.86
C ARG A 64 -15.16 1.87 -6.93
N ASP A 65 -15.39 1.23 -5.78
CA ASP A 65 -16.33 1.63 -4.76
C ASP A 65 -15.70 2.73 -3.90
N GLY A 66 -16.21 3.96 -4.03
CA GLY A 66 -15.61 5.15 -3.39
C GLY A 66 -14.71 6.00 -4.29
N TYR A 67 -14.86 5.87 -5.61
CA TYR A 67 -14.29 6.79 -6.61
C TYR A 67 -14.42 8.27 -6.17
N PRO A 68 -13.42 9.14 -6.42
CA PRO A 68 -12.22 8.89 -7.23
C PRO A 68 -11.02 8.30 -6.49
N PHE A 69 -10.94 8.44 -5.16
CA PHE A 69 -9.71 8.10 -4.42
C PHE A 69 -9.99 7.31 -3.14
N PRO A 70 -10.66 6.15 -3.23
CA PRO A 70 -11.16 5.44 -2.05
C PRO A 70 -10.04 5.00 -1.11
N LEU A 71 -8.87 4.66 -1.67
CA LEU A 71 -7.75 4.08 -0.93
C LEU A 71 -6.59 5.07 -0.69
N ARG A 72 -6.83 6.37 -0.90
CA ARG A 72 -5.81 7.40 -0.65
C ARG A 72 -5.44 7.42 0.83
N SER A 73 -4.14 7.31 1.11
CA SER A 73 -3.59 7.26 2.48
C SER A 73 -2.71 8.48 2.83
N VAL A 74 -2.76 9.55 2.03
CA VAL A 74 -2.02 10.80 2.28
C VAL A 74 -2.86 12.02 1.88
N PRO A 75 -2.72 13.20 2.51
CA PRO A 75 -3.39 14.43 2.08
C PRO A 75 -3.15 14.76 0.60
N PHE A 76 -4.12 15.41 -0.05
CA PHE A 76 -4.05 15.73 -1.49
C PHE A 76 -2.83 16.56 -1.89
N GLU A 77 -2.41 17.48 -1.04
CA GLU A 77 -1.21 18.31 -1.20
C GLU A 77 0.11 17.51 -1.28
N LYS A 78 0.13 16.25 -0.84
CA LYS A 78 1.28 15.35 -1.01
C LYS A 78 1.25 14.57 -2.32
N ILE A 79 0.16 14.63 -3.09
CA ILE A 79 -0.01 13.88 -4.34
C ILE A 79 0.58 14.70 -5.48
N VAL A 80 1.58 14.15 -6.16
CA VAL A 80 2.26 14.81 -7.29
C VAL A 80 1.88 14.19 -8.64
N ARG A 81 1.25 13.01 -8.64
CA ARG A 81 0.83 12.31 -9.86
C ARG A 81 -0.43 11.49 -9.61
N ILE A 82 -1.33 11.50 -10.60
CA ILE A 82 -2.50 10.63 -10.66
C ILE A 82 -2.45 9.85 -11.96
N HIS A 83 -2.61 8.52 -11.89
CA HIS A 83 -2.79 7.66 -13.05
C HIS A 83 -4.14 6.96 -13.00
N ALA A 84 -4.77 6.83 -14.16
CA ALA A 84 -6.00 6.08 -14.30
C ALA A 84 -5.83 4.96 -15.33
N SER A 85 -6.34 3.77 -15.03
CA SER A 85 -6.43 2.70 -16.01
C SER A 85 -7.30 3.12 -17.21
N SER A 86 -7.10 2.53 -18.38
CA SER A 86 -7.88 2.81 -19.60
C SER A 86 -9.40 2.66 -19.44
N GLY A 87 -9.86 1.79 -18.51
CA GLY A 87 -11.26 1.67 -18.13
C GLY A 87 -12.11 0.82 -19.08
N THR A 88 -11.50 -0.12 -19.81
CA THR A 88 -12.21 -0.96 -20.79
C THR A 88 -13.31 -1.84 -20.19
N THR A 89 -13.31 -2.05 -18.86
CA THR A 89 -14.29 -2.87 -18.12
C THR A 89 -15.13 -2.09 -17.10
N GLY A 90 -15.23 -0.75 -17.23
CA GLY A 90 -16.10 0.09 -16.39
C GLY A 90 -15.39 1.28 -15.73
N LYS A 91 -15.79 1.64 -14.49
CA LYS A 91 -15.17 2.75 -13.74
C LYS A 91 -13.65 2.56 -13.67
N ARG A 92 -12.91 3.61 -14.03
CA ARG A 92 -11.43 3.58 -14.05
C ARG A 92 -10.91 3.44 -12.63
N LYS A 93 -9.89 2.59 -12.47
CA LYS A 93 -9.07 2.56 -11.27
C LYS A 93 -8.15 3.76 -11.28
N VAL A 94 -8.18 4.54 -10.21
CA VAL A 94 -7.36 5.74 -10.06
C VAL A 94 -6.35 5.51 -8.95
N LEU A 95 -5.08 5.77 -9.25
CA LEU A 95 -3.95 5.63 -8.35
C LEU A 95 -3.29 6.99 -8.17
N CYS A 96 -2.89 7.28 -6.93
CA CYS A 96 -2.21 8.51 -6.56
C CYS A 96 -0.79 8.19 -6.08
N TYR A 97 0.15 9.07 -6.41
CA TYR A 97 1.56 8.90 -6.06
C TYR A 97 2.08 10.18 -5.41
N THR A 98 2.80 10.02 -4.31
CA THR A 98 3.64 11.05 -3.72
C THR A 98 4.96 11.20 -4.49
N GLN A 99 5.72 12.24 -4.19
CA GLN A 99 7.06 12.40 -4.78
C GLN A 99 7.94 11.18 -4.47
N LYS A 100 7.91 10.68 -3.24
CA LYS A 100 8.66 9.50 -2.84
C LYS A 100 8.28 8.26 -3.67
N ASP A 101 6.98 8.05 -3.90
CA ASP A 101 6.52 6.90 -4.71
C ASP A 101 7.03 6.99 -6.16
N VAL A 102 7.10 8.20 -6.70
CA VAL A 102 7.68 8.45 -8.03
C VAL A 102 9.18 8.18 -8.04
N ASP A 103 9.92 8.63 -7.02
CA ASP A 103 11.36 8.43 -6.91
C ASP A 103 11.71 6.95 -6.76
N ASP A 104 10.96 6.22 -5.92
CA ASP A 104 11.08 4.77 -5.76
C ASP A 104 10.79 4.05 -7.09
N TRP A 105 9.74 4.48 -7.80
CA TRP A 105 9.38 3.91 -9.11
C TRP A 105 10.53 4.09 -10.13
N ILE A 106 11.10 5.30 -10.22
CA ILE A 106 12.25 5.58 -11.09
C ILE A 106 13.41 4.66 -10.76
N HIS A 107 13.73 4.48 -9.48
CA HIS A 107 14.83 3.62 -9.05
C HIS A 107 14.62 2.15 -9.45
N HIS A 108 13.42 1.60 -9.21
CA HIS A 108 13.11 0.22 -9.54
C HIS A 108 13.13 -0.08 -11.05
N PHE A 109 12.76 0.91 -11.87
CA PHE A 109 12.70 0.76 -13.32
C PHE A 109 13.90 1.37 -14.04
N ALA A 110 14.92 1.84 -13.31
CA ALA A 110 16.14 2.41 -13.88
C ALA A 110 16.89 1.44 -14.82
N ARG A 111 16.59 0.14 -14.71
CA ARG A 111 17.18 -0.93 -15.52
C ARG A 111 16.17 -1.71 -16.37
N ALA A 112 14.94 -1.22 -16.48
CA ALA A 112 13.94 -1.81 -17.36
C ALA A 112 14.11 -1.21 -18.76
N TYR A 113 14.66 -2.00 -19.68
CA TYR A 113 14.77 -1.70 -21.10
C TYR A 113 14.26 -2.90 -21.90
#